data_AF-A0A963RNK5-F1
#
_entry.id   AF-A0A963RNK5-F1
#
_cell.length_a   1.000
_cell.length_b   1.000
_cell.length_c   1.000
_cell.angle_alpha   90.00
_cell.angle_beta   90.00
_cell.angle_gamma   90.00
#
_symmetry.space_group_name_H-M   'P 1'
#
loop_
_entity.id
_entity.type
_entity.pdbx_description
1 polymer ?
#
loop_
_entity_poly.entity_id
_entity_poly.type
_entity_poly.pdbx_seq_one_letter_code
_entity_poly.pdbx_strand_id
1 'polypeptide(L)'
;TNATSNILHFKTDSELPRALADQARITGRIVELPAQNPAEIERHLAALREAGVAVEDVEIRKADLEDVFIALMASGGTPAAKSATRASAP
;
A
#
# COMPACT_ATOMS: atom_id res chain seq x y z
N THR A 1 -7.76 -15.81 3.22
CA THR A 1 -7.08 -15.50 1.94
C THR A 1 -5.93 -14.57 2.26
N ASN A 2 -4.71 -14.89 1.82
CA ASN A 2 -3.48 -14.17 2.20
C ASN A 2 -3.54 -12.73 1.65
N ALA A 3 -3.82 -11.75 2.52
CA ALA A 3 -3.92 -10.34 2.13
C ALA A 3 -2.49 -9.82 1.89
N THR A 4 -2.08 -9.77 0.61
CA THR A 4 -0.89 -9.04 0.22
C THR A 4 -1.29 -7.59 0.05
N SER A 5 -0.91 -6.74 1.01
CA SER A 5 -1.11 -5.30 0.89
C SER A 5 -0.25 -4.74 -0.24
N ASN A 6 -0.87 -4.00 -1.15
CA ASN A 6 -0.17 -3.24 -2.18
C ASN A 6 -0.29 -1.75 -1.84
N ILE A 7 0.63 -0.96 -2.40
CA ILE A 7 0.63 0.49 -2.34
C ILE A 7 0.52 0.98 -3.79
N LEU A 8 -0.49 1.80 -4.07
CA LEU A 8 -0.59 2.58 -5.30
C LEU A 8 0.24 3.84 -5.12
N HIS A 9 1.36 3.93 -5.83
CA HIS A 9 2.29 5.05 -5.78
C HIS A 9 2.17 5.86 -7.07
N PHE A 10 2.02 7.17 -6.97
CA PHE A 10 1.98 8.06 -8.12
C PHE A 10 2.41 9.47 -7.73
N LYS A 11 2.60 10.32 -8.74
CA LYS A 11 2.86 11.74 -8.56
C LYS A 11 1.67 12.57 -9.00
N THR A 12 1.41 13.66 -8.30
CA THR A 12 0.44 14.67 -8.71
C THR A 12 0.80 16.01 -8.08
N ASP A 13 0.55 17.08 -8.83
CA ASP A 13 0.60 18.46 -8.30
C ASP A 13 -0.79 18.99 -7.94
N SER A 14 -1.84 18.18 -8.16
CA SER A 14 -3.22 18.53 -7.84
C SER A 14 -3.58 18.09 -6.42
N GLU A 15 -4.50 18.82 -5.79
CA GLU A 15 -5.02 18.43 -4.49
C GLU A 15 -5.85 17.14 -4.60
N LEU A 16 -5.67 16.23 -3.65
CA LEU A 16 -6.42 14.99 -3.59
C LEU A 16 -7.82 15.22 -3.01
N PRO A 17 -8.84 14.49 -3.49
CA PRO A 17 -10.13 14.42 -2.83
C PRO A 17 -9.98 14.00 -1.37
N ARG A 18 -10.72 14.65 -0.47
CA ARG A 18 -10.60 14.43 1.00
C ARG A 18 -10.64 12.96 1.39
N ALA A 19 -11.54 12.18 0.79
CA ALA A 19 -11.66 10.75 1.07
C ALA A 19 -10.38 9.94 0.75
N LEU A 20 -9.65 10.32 -0.30
CA LEU A 20 -8.36 9.70 -0.65
C LEU A 20 -7.22 10.30 0.18
N ALA A 21 -7.25 11.62 0.43
CA ALA A 21 -6.26 12.29 1.26
C ALA A 21 -6.21 11.74 2.69
N ASP A 22 -7.35 11.37 3.28
CA ASP A 22 -7.44 10.78 4.61
C ASP A 22 -6.76 9.40 4.71
N GLN A 23 -6.56 8.72 3.58
CA GLN A 23 -5.96 7.38 3.49
C GLN A 23 -4.53 7.41 2.92
N ALA A 24 -4.17 8.50 2.26
CA ALA A 24 -2.91 8.62 1.54
C ALA A 24 -1.77 9.06 2.46
N ARG A 25 -0.58 8.53 2.20
CA ARG A 25 0.66 9.17 2.62
C ARG A 25 1.11 10.11 1.51
N ILE A 26 1.23 11.40 1.84
CA ILE A 26 1.59 12.46 0.88
C ILE A 26 2.95 13.01 1.27
N THR A 27 3.91 13.00 0.33
CA THR A 27 5.25 13.55 0.51
C THR A 27 5.64 14.42 -0.69
N GLY A 28 5.52 15.74 -0.55
CA GLY A 28 5.66 16.65 -1.68
C GLY A 28 4.61 16.34 -2.75
N ARG A 29 5.05 16.08 -3.99
CA ARG A 29 4.17 15.67 -5.10
C ARG A 29 3.93 14.16 -5.18
N ILE A 30 4.51 13.37 -4.28
CA ILE A 30 4.36 11.90 -4.27
C ILE A 30 3.21 11.52 -3.35
N VAL A 31 2.35 10.61 -3.84
CA VAL A 31 1.19 10.09 -3.13
C VAL A 31 1.27 8.57 -3.10
N GLU A 32 1.07 8.00 -1.92
CA GLU A 32 1.00 6.57 -1.68
C GLU A 32 -0.35 6.21 -1.07
N LEU A 33 -1.15 5.41 -1.77
CA LEU A 33 -2.45 4.93 -1.34
C LEU A 33 -2.41 3.43 -1.05
N PRO A 34 -2.78 2.98 0.16
CA PRO A 34 -2.88 1.56 0.45
C PRO A 34 -4.03 0.93 -0.34
N ALA A 35 -3.78 -0.24 -0.92
CA ALA A 35 -4.76 -1.02 -1.66
C ALA A 35 -4.58 -2.53 -1.38
N GLN A 36 -5.61 -3.16 -0.81
CA GLN A 36 -5.55 -4.57 -0.41
C GLN A 36 -5.83 -5.54 -1.56
N ASN A 37 -6.46 -5.07 -2.64
CA ASN A 37 -6.81 -5.89 -3.79
C ASN A 37 -6.89 -5.02 -5.07
N PRO A 38 -6.97 -5.63 -6.26
CA PRO A 38 -7.05 -4.88 -7.52
C PRO A 38 -8.28 -3.97 -7.64
N ALA A 39 -9.43 -4.36 -7.10
CA ALA A 39 -10.65 -3.55 -7.18
C ALA A 39 -10.52 -2.23 -6.40
N GLU A 40 -9.78 -2.21 -5.28
CA GLU A 40 -9.47 -0.97 -4.57
C GLU A 40 -8.58 -0.04 -5.42
N ILE A 41 -7.61 -0.60 -6.16
CA ILE A 41 -6.75 0.19 -7.06
C ILE A 41 -7.60 0.87 -8.14
N GLU A 42 -8.50 0.11 -8.78
CA GLU A 42 -9.41 0.63 -9.79
C GLU A 42 -10.34 1.72 -9.23
N ARG A 43 -10.87 1.52 -8.02
CA ARG A 43 -11.69 2.52 -7.32
C ARG A 43 -10.92 3.82 -7.07
N HIS A 44 -9.69 3.72 -6.58
CA HIS A 44 -8.84 4.89 -6.34
C HIS A 44 -8.57 5.65 -7.64
N LEU A 45 -8.17 4.94 -8.70
CA LEU A 45 -7.92 5.54 -10.02
C LEU A 45 -9.17 6.18 -10.63
N ALA A 46 -10.34 5.56 -10.46
CA ALA A 46 -11.61 6.13 -10.91
C ALA A 46 -11.94 7.43 -10.17
N ALA A 47 -11.80 7.45 -8.84
CA ALA A 47 -12.04 8.63 -8.03
C ALA A 47 -11.09 9.78 -8.38
N LEU A 48 -9.80 9.48 -8.63
CA LEU A 48 -8.82 10.47 -9.09
C LEU A 48 -9.23 11.08 -10.44
N ARG A 49 -9.66 10.23 -11.39
CA ARG A 49 -10.15 10.68 -12.70
C ARG A 49 -11.40 11.56 -12.59
N GLU A 50 -12.38 11.15 -11.78
CA GLU A 50 -13.63 11.89 -11.57
C GLU A 50 -13.39 13.26 -10.92
N ALA A 51 -12.37 13.36 -10.07
CA ALA A 51 -11.94 14.61 -9.47
C ALA A 51 -11.05 15.47 -10.38
N GLY A 52 -10.67 14.99 -11.58
CA GLY A 52 -9.78 15.69 -12.48
C GLY A 52 -8.33 15.78 -12.01
N VAL A 53 -7.89 14.88 -11.12
CA VAL A 53 -6.52 14.82 -10.62
C VAL A 53 -5.61 14.24 -11.69
N ALA A 54 -4.62 15.04 -12.12
CA ALA A 54 -3.60 14.56 -13.05
C ALA A 54 -2.61 13.65 -12.30
N VAL A 55 -2.55 12.38 -12.70
CA VAL A 55 -1.65 11.38 -12.11
C VAL A 55 -0.50 11.07 -13.07
N GLU A 56 0.72 11.06 -12.54
CA GLU A 56 1.97 10.78 -13.25
C GLU A 56 2.71 9.61 -12.58
N ASP A 57 3.57 8.92 -13.32
CA ASP A 57 4.46 7.87 -12.79
C ASP A 57 3.74 6.84 -11.88
N VAL A 58 2.60 6.33 -12.36
CA VAL A 58 1.77 5.39 -11.60
C VAL A 58 2.44 4.02 -11.52
N GLU A 59 2.63 3.54 -10.29
CA GLU A 59 3.25 2.26 -9.96
C GLU A 59 2.43 1.51 -8.89
N ILE A 60 2.44 0.18 -8.95
CA ILE A 60 1.89 -0.67 -7.89
C ILE A 60 3.06 -1.35 -7.19
N ARG A 61 3.27 -1.00 -5.92
CA ARG A 61 4.32 -1.57 -5.07
C ARG A 61 3.73 -2.57 -4.09
N LYS A 62 4.53 -3.54 -3.65
CA LYS A 62 4.17 -4.35 -2.49
C LYS A 62 4.41 -3.50 -1.25
N ALA A 63 3.51 -3.59 -0.27
CA ALA A 63 3.78 -2.98 1.04
C ALA A 63 5.10 -3.57 1.56
N ASP A 64 5.96 -2.70 2.10
CA ASP A 64 7.22 -3.15 2.68
C ASP A 64 6.92 -4.17 3.78
N LEU A 65 7.77 -5.19 3.90
CA LEU A 65 7.63 -6.21 4.95
C LEU A 65 7.66 -5.56 6.34
N GLU A 66 8.32 -4.42 6.48
CA GLU A 66 8.33 -3.59 7.68
C GLU A 66 6.93 -3.05 8.02
N ASP A 67 6.17 -2.53 7.04
CA ASP A 67 4.82 -2.04 7.27
C ASP A 67 3.84 -3.16 7.63
N VAL A 68 3.98 -4.33 7.00
CA VAL A 68 3.21 -5.54 7.39
C VAL A 68 3.58 -5.97 8.80
N PHE A 69 4.85 -5.87 9.18
CA PHE A 69 5.33 -6.19 10.51
C PHE A 69 4.82 -5.19 11.57
N ILE A 70 4.84 -3.88 11.30
CA ILE A 70 4.27 -2.86 12.18
C ILE A 70 2.75 -3.06 12.33
N ALA A 71 2.03 -3.30 11.23
CA ALA A 71 0.59 -3.58 11.29
C ALA A 71 0.28 -4.85 12.12
N LEU A 72 1.09 -5.90 11.98
CA LEU A 72 0.95 -7.13 12.75
C LEU A 72 1.21 -6.90 14.25
N MET A 73 2.27 -6.17 14.59
CA MET A 73 2.61 -5.81 15.96
C MET A 73 1.57 -4.90 16.61
N ALA A 74 1.05 -3.91 15.87
CA ALA A 74 -0.04 -3.03 16.31
C ALA A 74 -1.36 -3.78 16.51
N SER A 75 -1.58 -4.89 15.78
CA SER A 75 -2.74 -5.77 15.96
C SER A 75 -2.61 -6.77 17.12
N GLY A 76 -1.52 -6.71 17.91
CA GLY A 76 -1.28 -7.60 19.06
C GLY A 76 -0.92 -9.04 18.70
N GLY A 77 -0.63 -9.32 17.42
CA GLY A 77 -0.23 -10.64 16.95
C GLY A 77 1.26 -10.85 17.14
N THR A 78 1.66 -11.73 18.08
CA THR A 78 3.04 -12.20 18.17
C THR A 78 3.45 -12.84 16.83
N PRO A 79 4.46 -12.32 16.11
CA PRO A 79 4.93 -12.96 14.89
C PRO A 79 5.60 -14.28 15.27
N ALA A 80 4.92 -15.39 15.01
CA ALA A 80 5.53 -16.72 15.08
C ALA A 80 6.59 -16.79 13.97
N ALA A 81 7.86 -16.63 14.38
CA ALA A 81 9.01 -16.79 13.52
C ALA A 81 8.90 -18.14 12.80
N LYS A 82 8.74 -18.10 11.47
CA LYS A 82 8.83 -19.29 10.64
C LYS A 82 10.24 -19.84 10.79
N SER A 83 10.35 -20.93 11.55
CA SER A 83 11.57 -21.70 11.72
C SER A 83 12.12 -22.06 10.35
N ALA A 84 13.24 -21.46 9.98
CA ALA A 84 14.08 -21.95 8.90
C ALA A 84 14.69 -23.28 9.38
N THR A 85 13.97 -24.38 9.15
CA THR A 85 14.51 -25.74 9.27
C THR A 85 14.60 -26.36 7.90
N ARG A 86 15.81 -26.34 7.33
CA ARG A 86 16.35 -27.33 6.38
C ARG A 86 17.77 -26.87 6.01
N ALA A 87 18.86 -27.62 6.13
CA ALA A 87 19.14 -28.92 6.71
C ALA A 87 20.65 -28.92 6.99
N SER A 88 21.06 -29.46 8.13
CA SER A 88 22.45 -29.86 8.36
C SER A 88 22.58 -31.35 8.05
N ALA A 89 23.76 -31.72 7.54
CA ALA A 89 24.39 -33.04 7.50
C ALA A 89 24.18 -33.90 6.24
N PRO A 90 25.06 -34.90 6.03
CA PRO A 90 26.36 -35.17 6.67
C PRO A 90 27.59 -34.86 5.79
#